data_AF-A0A258KA71-F1
#
_entry.id   AF-A0A258KA71-F1
#
_cell.length_a   1.000
_cell.length_b   1.000
_cell.length_c   1.000
_cell.angle_alpha   90.00
_cell.angle_beta   90.00
_cell.angle_gamma   90.00
#
_symmetry.space_group_name_H-M   'P 1'
#
loop_
_entity.id
_entity.type
_entity.pdbx_description
1 polymer ?
#
loop_
_entity_poly.entity_id
_entity_poly.type
_entity_poly.pdbx_seq_one_letter_code
_entity_poly.pdbx_strand_id
1 'polypeptide(L)'
;MTVTPDSAPAGMPFRVEEATIGELHAAIRSGATTCLAVVQQYLARARAFNGPSVRLVTADGAPLPETAGAVRAGAPVAFPVETVKAADLMPDFERYAGPPLEYGRMEPTASDPAVLQQY
;
A
#
# COMPACT_ATOMS: atom_id res chain seq x y z
N MET A 1 -25.60 3.73 25.76
CA MET A 1 -24.67 4.83 25.41
C MET A 1 -24.75 5.02 23.90
N THR A 2 -25.60 5.93 23.43
CA THR A 2 -25.71 6.27 22.01
C THR A 2 -24.54 7.15 21.65
N VAL A 3 -23.62 6.64 20.82
CA VAL A 3 -22.56 7.46 20.23
C VAL A 3 -23.23 8.33 19.17
N THR A 4 -23.34 9.63 19.45
CA THR A 4 -23.77 10.62 18.45
C THR A 4 -22.62 10.74 17.45
N PRO A 5 -22.83 10.52 16.14
CA PRO A 5 -21.78 10.70 15.15
C PRO A 5 -21.34 12.17 15.15
N ASP A 6 -20.04 12.40 15.22
CA ASP A 6 -19.47 13.74 15.07
C ASP A 6 -19.74 14.17 13.64
N SER A 7 -20.68 15.11 13.49
CA SER A 7 -21.14 15.51 12.17
C SER A 7 -20.03 16.30 11.50
N ALA A 8 -19.49 15.79 10.39
CA ALA A 8 -18.49 16.50 9.61
C ALA A 8 -18.95 17.96 9.36
N PRO A 9 -18.07 18.96 9.54
CA PRO A 9 -18.45 20.37 9.45
C PRO A 9 -19.11 20.70 8.11
N ALA A 10 -20.19 21.48 8.18
CA ALA A 10 -20.97 21.85 7.01
C ALA A 10 -20.10 22.57 5.97
N GLY A 11 -20.03 22.01 4.75
CA GLY A 11 -19.30 22.58 3.62
C GLY A 11 -18.04 21.81 3.18
N MET A 12 -17.59 20.80 3.91
CA MET A 12 -16.50 19.92 3.44
C MET A 12 -17.02 18.80 2.52
N PRO A 13 -16.27 18.40 1.47
CA PRO A 13 -16.62 17.27 0.64
C PRO A 13 -16.62 15.98 1.47
N PHE A 14 -17.61 15.10 1.25
CA PHE A 14 -17.69 13.80 1.91
C PHE A 14 -16.42 12.97 1.66
N ARG A 15 -15.82 12.45 2.74
CA ARG A 15 -14.63 11.59 2.69
C ARG A 15 -14.96 10.18 3.14
N VAL A 16 -14.57 9.20 2.34
CA VAL A 16 -14.87 7.79 2.61
C VAL A 16 -14.04 7.18 3.74
N GLU A 17 -12.85 7.71 4.02
CA GLU A 17 -11.86 7.14 4.95
C GLU A 17 -12.26 7.23 6.43
N GLU A 18 -13.07 8.24 6.76
CA GLU A 18 -13.42 8.62 8.12
C GLU A 18 -14.92 8.43 8.39
N ALA A 19 -15.67 7.91 7.42
CA ALA A 19 -17.13 7.80 7.49
C ALA A 19 -17.59 6.40 7.94
N THR A 20 -18.44 6.37 8.94
CA THR A 20 -19.25 5.21 9.30
C THR A 20 -20.26 4.87 8.20
N ILE A 21 -20.79 3.65 8.21
CA ILE A 21 -21.87 3.24 7.29
C ILE A 21 -23.09 4.16 7.43
N GLY A 22 -23.40 4.62 8.65
CA GLY A 22 -24.50 5.54 8.91
C GLY A 22 -24.31 6.90 8.25
N GLU A 23 -23.12 7.48 8.36
CA GLU A 23 -22.75 8.75 7.73
C GLU A 23 -22.72 8.64 6.20
N LEU A 24 -22.19 7.54 5.66
CA LEU A 24 -22.24 7.27 4.23
C LEU A 24 -23.69 7.25 3.72
N HIS A 25 -24.57 6.53 4.41
CA HIS A 25 -25.99 6.48 4.04
C HIS A 25 -26.68 7.85 4.16
N ALA A 26 -26.36 8.63 5.20
CA ALA A 26 -26.88 9.98 5.37
C ALA A 26 -26.38 10.93 4.27
N ALA A 27 -25.11 10.86 3.90
CA ALA A 27 -24.51 11.65 2.84
C ALA A 27 -25.12 11.35 1.46
N ILE A 28 -25.40 10.07 1.18
CA ILE A 28 -26.08 9.67 -0.07
C ILE A 28 -27.52 10.21 -0.09
N ARG A 29 -28.29 10.02 1.00
CA ARG A 29 -29.69 10.49 1.07
C ARG A 29 -29.84 12.01 1.02
N SER A 30 -28.87 12.74 1.59
CA SER A 30 -28.85 14.21 1.56
C SER A 30 -28.32 14.79 0.25
N GLY A 31 -27.77 13.96 -0.65
CA GLY A 31 -27.13 14.41 -1.89
C GLY A 31 -25.74 14.99 -1.71
N ALA A 32 -25.16 14.93 -0.50
CA ALA A 32 -23.79 15.36 -0.23
C ALA A 32 -22.73 14.48 -0.94
N THR A 33 -23.10 13.25 -1.33
CA THR A 33 -22.31 12.39 -2.20
C THR A 33 -23.22 11.48 -3.04
N THR A 34 -22.64 10.73 -3.97
CA THR A 34 -23.33 9.70 -4.75
C THR A 34 -22.59 8.37 -4.67
N CYS A 35 -23.26 7.26 -4.97
CA CYS A 35 -22.58 5.96 -5.06
C CYS A 35 -21.40 5.99 -6.04
N LEU A 36 -21.56 6.68 -7.18
CA LEU A 36 -20.48 6.85 -8.14
C LEU A 36 -19.30 7.62 -7.53
N ALA A 37 -19.56 8.74 -6.87
CA ALA A 37 -18.51 9.55 -6.24
C ALA A 37 -17.73 8.75 -5.17
N VAL A 38 -18.44 7.92 -4.39
CA VAL A 38 -17.82 7.03 -3.39
C VAL A 38 -16.91 5.99 -4.05
N VAL A 39 -17.37 5.34 -5.12
CA VAL A 39 -16.55 4.38 -5.87
C VAL A 39 -15.32 5.06 -6.48
N GLN A 40 -15.48 6.27 -7.03
CA GLN A 40 -14.35 7.02 -7.58
C GLN A 40 -13.30 7.37 -6.51
N GLN A 41 -13.72 7.71 -5.28
CA GLN A 41 -12.78 7.91 -4.16
C GLN A 41 -12.00 6.63 -3.85
N TYR A 42 -12.66 5.47 -3.80
CA TYR A 42 -11.95 4.20 -3.57
C TYR A 42 -10.97 3.85 -4.70
N LEU A 43 -11.37 4.05 -5.96
CA LEU A 43 -10.48 3.83 -7.11
C LEU A 43 -9.28 4.77 -7.08
N ALA A 44 -9.49 6.05 -6.72
CA ALA A 44 -8.40 7.01 -6.58
C ALA A 44 -7.40 6.57 -5.51
N ARG A 45 -7.88 6.09 -4.35
CA ARG A 45 -7.02 5.56 -3.28
C ARG A 45 -6.25 4.32 -3.72
N ALA A 46 -6.93 3.37 -4.36
CA ALA A 46 -6.29 2.16 -4.87
C ALA A 46 -5.14 2.49 -5.84
N ARG A 47 -5.31 3.52 -6.69
CA ARG A 47 -4.26 4.02 -7.59
C ARG A 47 -3.13 4.73 -6.83
N ALA A 48 -3.46 5.59 -5.88
CA ALA A 48 -2.48 6.36 -5.10
C ALA A 48 -1.56 5.46 -4.28
N PHE A 49 -2.07 4.32 -3.80
CA PHE A 49 -1.33 3.36 -2.97
C PHE A 49 -1.03 2.05 -3.72
N ASN A 50 -0.87 2.10 -5.04
CA ASN A 50 -0.59 0.93 -5.89
C ASN A 50 0.89 0.51 -5.87
N GLY A 51 1.49 0.43 -4.69
CA GLY A 51 2.90 0.11 -4.50
C GLY A 51 3.17 -0.44 -3.10
N PRO A 52 4.30 -1.12 -2.88
CA PRO A 52 4.70 -1.55 -1.55
C PRO A 52 5.05 -0.34 -0.68
N SER A 53 4.91 -0.49 0.64
CA SER A 53 5.36 0.50 1.64
C SER A 53 6.75 0.19 2.21
N VAL A 54 7.44 -0.81 1.64
CA VAL A 54 8.71 -1.34 2.16
C VAL A 54 9.75 -1.47 1.05
N ARG A 55 11.02 -1.30 1.44
CA ARG A 55 12.18 -1.61 0.59
C ARG A 55 12.73 -2.98 0.95
N LEU A 56 13.37 -3.63 -0.01
CA LEU A 56 14.04 -4.90 0.23
C LEU A 56 15.26 -4.70 1.12
N VAL A 57 15.44 -5.62 2.08
CA VAL A 57 16.67 -5.72 2.87
C VAL A 57 17.55 -6.77 2.20
N THR A 58 18.74 -6.36 1.77
CA THR A 58 19.71 -7.21 1.04
C THR A 58 21.03 -7.27 1.78
N ALA A 59 21.89 -8.21 1.37
CA ALA A 59 23.19 -8.40 2.01
C ALA A 59 24.14 -7.20 1.81
N ASP A 60 24.04 -6.53 0.66
CA ASP A 60 24.97 -5.49 0.22
C ASP A 60 24.35 -4.09 0.08
N GLY A 61 23.01 -4.00 0.05
CA GLY A 61 22.31 -2.73 -0.19
C GLY A 61 22.36 -2.26 -1.64
N ALA A 62 22.76 -3.11 -2.60
CA ALA A 62 22.85 -2.73 -3.99
C ALA A 62 21.45 -2.45 -4.59
N PRO A 63 21.31 -1.48 -5.49
CA PRO A 63 20.04 -1.22 -6.17
C PRO A 63 19.67 -2.39 -7.10
N LEU A 64 18.38 -2.58 -7.30
CA LEU A 64 17.83 -3.59 -8.20
C LEU A 64 17.48 -2.99 -9.57
N PRO A 65 17.42 -3.81 -10.63
CA PRO A 65 16.84 -3.38 -11.89
C PRO A 65 15.37 -2.96 -11.73
N GLU A 66 14.93 -1.98 -12.53
CA GLU A 66 13.52 -1.64 -12.63
C GLU A 66 12.73 -2.82 -13.19
N THR A 67 11.65 -3.19 -12.49
CA THR A 67 10.80 -4.32 -12.88
C THR A 67 9.33 -3.98 -12.68
N ALA A 68 8.49 -4.42 -13.60
CA ALA A 68 7.05 -4.23 -13.52
C ALA A 68 6.41 -5.37 -12.73
N GLY A 69 5.59 -5.01 -11.75
CA GLY A 69 4.76 -5.96 -11.03
C GLY A 69 3.41 -6.21 -11.69
N ALA A 70 2.59 -7.02 -11.01
CA ALA A 70 1.24 -7.31 -11.45
C ALA A 70 0.41 -6.03 -11.63
N VAL A 71 -0.51 -6.03 -12.60
CA VAL A 71 -1.44 -4.91 -12.81
C VAL A 71 -2.48 -4.89 -11.70
N ARG A 72 -2.51 -3.79 -10.94
CA ARG A 72 -3.44 -3.54 -9.84
C ARG A 72 -3.93 -2.10 -9.94
N ALA A 73 -5.19 -1.84 -9.56
CA ALA A 73 -5.82 -0.51 -9.69
C ALA A 73 -5.72 0.16 -11.09
N GLY A 74 -5.48 -0.63 -12.14
CA GLY A 74 -5.34 -0.15 -13.53
C GLY A 74 -3.90 0.14 -14.00
N ALA A 75 -2.88 -0.12 -13.18
CA ALA A 75 -1.47 0.06 -13.58
C ALA A 75 -0.57 -1.06 -13.01
N PRO A 76 0.56 -1.40 -13.65
CA PRO A 76 1.57 -2.27 -13.04
C PRO A 76 2.05 -1.71 -11.69
N VAL A 77 2.25 -2.58 -10.71
CA VAL A 77 2.90 -2.19 -9.44
C VAL A 77 4.34 -1.77 -9.75
N ALA A 78 4.72 -0.58 -9.30
CA ALA A 78 6.10 -0.12 -9.32
C ALA A 78 6.77 -0.46 -7.99
N PHE A 79 7.90 -1.17 -8.05
CA PHE A 79 8.68 -1.52 -6.86
C PHE A 79 9.83 -0.52 -6.66
N PRO A 80 10.20 -0.17 -5.40
CA PRO A 80 11.42 0.55 -5.12
C PRO A 80 12.64 -0.21 -5.64
N VAL A 81 13.55 0.48 -6.33
CA VAL A 81 14.82 -0.09 -6.79
C VAL A 81 15.88 -0.02 -5.70
N GLU A 82 15.75 0.91 -4.76
CA GLU A 82 16.67 1.06 -3.65
C GLU A 82 16.44 -0.04 -2.61
N THR A 83 17.53 -0.68 -2.21
CA THR A 83 17.52 -1.67 -1.14
C THR A 83 18.25 -1.13 0.09
N VAL A 84 18.11 -1.82 1.22
CA VAL A 84 18.78 -1.47 2.47
C VAL A 84 19.71 -2.61 2.85
N LYS A 85 20.98 -2.30 3.13
CA LYS A 85 21.94 -3.29 3.60
C LYS A 85 21.56 -3.75 5.00
N ALA A 86 21.50 -5.06 5.24
CA ALA A 86 21.08 -5.60 6.54
C ALA A 86 21.97 -5.13 7.71
N ALA A 87 23.28 -5.01 7.48
CA ALA A 87 24.24 -4.54 8.48
C ALA A 87 23.98 -3.08 8.93
N ASP A 88 23.27 -2.28 8.14
CA ASP A 88 22.92 -0.90 8.50
C ASP A 88 21.69 -0.84 9.42
N LEU A 89 20.86 -1.89 9.43
CA LEU A 89 19.66 -2.01 10.26
C LEU A 89 19.91 -2.79 11.55
N MET A 90 20.81 -3.78 11.52
CA MET A 90 21.05 -4.69 12.63
C MET A 90 22.40 -4.41 13.28
N PRO A 91 22.42 -3.81 14.49
CA PRO A 91 23.67 -3.60 15.24
C PRO A 91 24.41 -4.92 15.48
N ASP A 92 25.74 -4.86 15.47
CA ASP A 92 26.60 -6.04 15.66
C ASP A 92 26.29 -7.21 14.71
N PHE A 93 25.89 -6.91 13.45
CA PHE A 93 25.51 -7.91 12.45
C PHE A 93 26.52 -9.06 12.32
N GLU A 94 27.82 -8.75 12.36
CA GLU A 94 28.91 -9.73 12.28
C GLU A 94 28.95 -10.74 13.43
N ARG A 95 28.29 -10.45 14.56
CA ARG A 95 28.20 -11.35 15.73
C ARG A 95 26.98 -12.25 15.67
N TYR A 96 26.14 -12.10 14.65
CA TYR A 96 24.94 -12.91 14.52
C TYR A 96 25.31 -14.38 14.29
N ALA A 97 24.88 -15.24 15.22
CA ALA A 97 25.15 -16.68 15.20
C ALA A 97 23.88 -17.52 15.02
N GLY A 98 22.77 -16.89 14.61
CA GLY A 98 21.50 -17.58 14.35
C GLY A 98 21.44 -18.23 12.96
N PRO A 99 20.27 -18.79 12.59
CA PRO A 99 20.03 -19.30 11.24
C PRO A 99 20.25 -18.21 10.18
N PRO A 100 20.65 -18.56 8.93
CA PRO A 100 20.85 -17.57 7.88
C PRO A 100 19.66 -16.62 7.73
N LEU A 101 19.94 -15.32 7.57
CA LEU A 101 18.88 -14.35 7.33
C LEU A 101 18.23 -14.60 5.96
N GLU A 102 16.91 -14.52 5.93
CA GLU A 102 16.18 -14.43 4.68
C GLU A 102 16.23 -12.99 4.18
N TYR A 103 17.02 -12.77 3.13
CA TYR A 103 17.05 -11.49 2.44
C TYR A 103 15.84 -11.35 1.55
N GLY A 104 15.38 -10.12 1.46
CA GLY A 104 14.28 -9.78 0.59
C GLY A 104 14.71 -9.83 -0.89
N ARG A 105 13.80 -10.22 -1.77
CA ARG A 105 14.10 -10.56 -3.16
C ARG A 105 12.93 -10.28 -4.11
N MET A 106 13.25 -10.19 -5.39
CA MET A 106 12.27 -10.15 -6.47
C MET A 106 12.15 -11.54 -7.10
N GLU A 107 10.94 -12.06 -7.21
CA GLU A 107 10.68 -13.38 -7.81
C GLU A 107 9.59 -13.32 -8.88
N PRO A 108 9.68 -14.16 -9.93
CA PRO A 108 8.60 -14.34 -10.89
C PRO A 108 7.31 -14.82 -10.22
N THR A 109 6.18 -14.29 -10.65
CA THR A 109 4.88 -14.78 -10.19
C THR A 109 4.59 -16.15 -10.79
N ALA A 110 3.85 -16.98 -10.06
CA ALA A 110 3.48 -18.33 -10.51
C ALA A 110 2.59 -18.33 -11.77
N SER A 111 1.75 -17.30 -11.94
CA SER A 111 0.83 -17.20 -13.08
C SER A 111 1.48 -16.66 -14.35
N ASP A 112 2.46 -15.76 -14.21
CA ASP A 112 3.19 -15.15 -15.32
C ASP A 112 4.64 -14.90 -14.90
N PRO A 113 5.61 -15.70 -15.40
CA PRO A 113 7.01 -15.55 -15.06
C PRO A 113 7.66 -14.24 -15.54
N ALA A 114 7.02 -13.51 -16.46
CA ALA A 114 7.49 -12.20 -16.89
C ALA A 114 7.12 -11.08 -15.91
N VAL A 115 6.22 -11.35 -14.96
CA VAL A 115 5.81 -10.42 -13.91
C VAL A 115 6.53 -10.78 -12.61
N LEU A 116 7.13 -9.78 -11.95
CA LEU A 116 7.82 -10.01 -10.68
C LEU A 116 7.00 -9.56 -9.47
N GLN A 117 7.35 -10.11 -8.31
CA GLN A 117 6.83 -9.74 -7.01
C GLN A 117 7.94 -9.67 -5.97
N GLN A 118 7.76 -8.76 -5.01
CA GLN A 118 8.64 -8.59 -3.85
C GLN A 118 8.28 -9.58 -2.73
N TYR A 119 9.29 -10.25 -2.16
CA TYR A 119 9.21 -11.15 -1.01
C TYR A 119 10.23 -10.75 0.06
#